data_AF-A0A846J7A1-F1
#
_entry.id   AF-A0A846J7A1-F1
#
_cell.length_a   1.000
_cell.length_b   1.000
_cell.length_c   1.000
_cell.angle_alpha   90.00
_cell.angle_beta   90.00
_cell.angle_gamma   90.00
#
_symmetry.space_group_name_H-M   'P 1'
#
loop_
_entity.id
_entity.type
_entity.pdbx_description
1 polymer ?
#
loop_
_entity_poly.entity_id
_entity_poly.type
_entity_poly.pdbx_seq_one_letter_code
_entity_poly.pdbx_strand_id
1 'polypeptide(L)'
;MICISPDNKTFDSFKNIVPYLHHFFSEDILVSVCDREKYITIDGAEKFGLTVKAGDFISNKGGDFEAIKTEKVIEKNISKDVFGREVKNIQFSVSNITKNINQINVSFKEQASEFKEINAAIENLTSTAKSLENISKDY
;
A
#
# COMPACT_ATOMS: atom_id res chain seq x y z
N MET A 1 -19.65 -6.87 2.91
CA MET A 1 -18.79 -7.67 3.80
C MET A 1 -17.69 -8.26 2.95
N ILE A 2 -16.51 -7.65 2.95
CA ILE A 2 -15.35 -8.19 2.22
C ILE A 2 -14.61 -9.06 3.23
N CYS A 3 -14.84 -10.37 3.17
CA CYS A 3 -13.99 -11.34 3.84
C CYS A 3 -12.63 -11.33 3.12
N ILE A 4 -11.62 -10.75 3.76
CA ILE A 4 -10.23 -10.96 3.36
C ILE A 4 -9.79 -12.24 4.08
N SER A 5 -9.97 -13.37 3.40
CA SER A 5 -9.28 -14.61 3.72
C SER A 5 -7.76 -14.38 3.65
N PRO A 6 -6.93 -15.06 4.47
CA PRO A 6 -5.48 -14.98 4.39
C PRO A 6 -4.95 -15.79 3.18
N ASP A 7 -5.32 -15.42 1.95
CA ASP A 7 -4.92 -16.16 0.74
C ASP A 7 -4.16 -15.26 -0.23
N ASN A 8 -2.88 -15.60 -0.46
CA ASN A 8 -1.99 -15.47 -1.65
C ASN A 8 -2.10 -14.28 -2.65
N LYS A 9 -3.24 -13.63 -2.83
CA LYS A 9 -3.53 -12.61 -3.86
C LYS A 9 -2.65 -11.37 -3.77
N THR A 10 -2.32 -10.91 -2.57
CA THR A 10 -1.42 -9.76 -2.40
C THR A 10 -0.02 -10.09 -2.91
N PHE A 11 0.51 -11.24 -2.51
CA PHE A 11 1.80 -11.71 -3.00
C PHE A 11 1.78 -11.96 -4.51
N ASP A 12 0.72 -12.55 -5.04
CA ASP A 12 0.56 -12.76 -6.48
C ASP A 12 0.47 -11.43 -7.25
N SER A 13 -0.16 -10.41 -6.68
CA SER A 13 -0.19 -9.06 -7.27
C SER A 13 1.21 -8.46 -7.37
N PHE A 14 2.03 -8.60 -6.31
CA PHE A 14 3.41 -8.14 -6.35
C PHE A 14 4.27 -8.99 -7.30
N LYS A 15 4.11 -10.32 -7.33
CA LYS A 15 4.79 -11.18 -8.32
C LYS A 15 4.50 -10.73 -9.75
N ASN A 16 3.28 -10.31 -10.04
CA ASN A 16 2.90 -9.86 -11.37
C ASN A 16 3.53 -8.52 -11.77
N ILE A 17 3.78 -7.61 -10.82
CA ILE A 17 4.38 -6.31 -11.14
C ILE A 17 5.92 -6.34 -11.17
N VAL A 18 6.56 -7.22 -10.38
CA VAL A 18 8.03 -7.27 -10.25
C VAL A 18 8.77 -7.26 -11.61
N PRO A 19 8.42 -8.10 -12.60
CA PRO A 19 9.14 -8.13 -13.88
C PRO A 19 9.10 -6.79 -14.64
N TYR A 20 8.06 -5.99 -14.43
CA TYR A 20 7.89 -4.71 -15.11
C TYR A 20 8.62 -3.56 -14.40
N LEU A 21 9.02 -3.74 -13.13
CA LEU A 21 9.63 -2.66 -12.36
C LEU A 21 10.95 -2.19 -12.99
N HIS A 22 11.72 -3.07 -13.65
CA HIS A 22 12.94 -2.67 -14.36
C HIS A 22 12.71 -1.63 -15.46
N HIS A 23 11.49 -1.50 -15.99
CA HIS A 23 11.18 -0.48 -17.00
C HIS A 23 10.96 0.92 -16.41
N PHE A 24 10.69 1.02 -15.10
CA PHE A 24 10.44 2.30 -14.43
C PHE A 24 11.73 2.98 -13.97
N PHE A 25 12.82 2.23 -13.82
CA PHE A 25 14.08 2.73 -13.30
C PHE A 25 15.16 2.67 -14.38
N SER A 26 15.93 3.74 -14.49
CA SER A 26 17.10 3.78 -15.40
C SER A 26 18.32 3.07 -14.80
N GLU A 27 18.27 2.73 -13.52
CA GLU A 27 19.34 2.05 -12.78
C GLU A 27 19.00 0.56 -12.62
N ASP A 28 20.03 -0.27 -12.37
CA ASP A 28 19.79 -1.65 -11.94
C ASP A 28 19.07 -1.67 -10.61
N ILE A 29 17.98 -2.43 -10.55
CA ILE A 29 17.21 -2.64 -9.33
C ILE A 29 17.23 -4.13 -8.95
N LEU A 30 17.16 -4.38 -7.65
CA LEU A 30 16.83 -5.68 -7.08
C LEU A 30 15.51 -5.53 -6.37
N VAL A 31 14.53 -6.35 -6.75
CA VAL A 31 13.22 -6.39 -6.10
C VAL A 31 12.99 -7.77 -5.54
N SER A 32 12.66 -7.83 -4.26
CA SER A 32 12.32 -9.08 -3.58
C SER A 32 11.01 -8.93 -2.80
N VAL A 33 10.24 -10.01 -2.76
CA VAL A 33 9.06 -10.14 -1.91
C VAL A 33 9.30 -11.32 -0.99
N CYS A 34 9.05 -11.17 0.31
CA CYS A 34 9.22 -12.23 1.31
C CYS A 34 8.00 -12.33 2.24
N ASP A 35 7.86 -13.48 2.88
CA ASP A 35 7.04 -13.64 4.08
C ASP A 35 7.92 -13.52 5.34
N ARG A 36 7.41 -13.95 6.50
CA ARG A 36 8.14 -13.90 7.77
C ARG A 36 9.31 -14.88 7.86
N GLU A 37 9.43 -15.80 6.91
CA GLU A 37 10.40 -16.90 6.93
C GLU A 37 11.32 -16.89 5.71
N LYS A 38 10.79 -16.67 4.50
CA LYS A 38 11.52 -16.88 3.24
C LYS A 38 11.17 -15.88 2.15
N TYR A 39 12.06 -15.78 1.17
CA TYR A 39 11.78 -15.06 -0.07
C TYR A 39 10.76 -15.82 -0.93
N ILE A 40 9.75 -15.10 -1.42
CA ILE A 40 8.70 -15.59 -2.31
C ILE A 40 9.10 -15.37 -3.76
N THR A 41 9.66 -14.19 -4.08
CA THR A 41 10.25 -13.87 -5.38
C THR A 41 11.43 -12.94 -5.19
N ILE A 42 12.43 -13.06 -6.07
CA ILE A 42 13.60 -12.19 -6.14
C ILE A 42 13.90 -12.00 -7.62
N ASP A 43 14.16 -10.76 -8.00
CA ASP A 43 14.44 -10.37 -9.37
C ASP A 43 15.58 -9.35 -9.40
N GLY A 44 16.55 -9.56 -10.29
CA GLY A 44 17.76 -8.72 -10.41
C GLY A 44 18.90 -9.07 -9.45
N ALA A 45 18.84 -10.16 -8.68
CA ALA A 45 19.89 -10.54 -7.71
C ALA A 45 21.27 -10.70 -8.37
N GLU A 46 21.31 -11.26 -9.57
CA GLU A 46 22.51 -11.49 -10.37
C GLU A 46 23.23 -10.19 -10.73
N LYS A 47 22.49 -9.09 -10.93
CA LYS A 47 23.07 -7.76 -11.23
C LYS A 47 23.85 -7.18 -10.05
N PHE A 48 23.60 -7.69 -8.84
CA PHE A 48 24.29 -7.32 -7.61
C PHE A 48 25.26 -8.42 -7.14
N GLY A 49 25.51 -9.44 -7.96
CA GLY A 49 26.39 -10.56 -7.61
C GLY A 49 25.86 -11.44 -6.47
N LEU A 50 24.55 -11.42 -6.23
CA LEU A 50 23.91 -12.19 -5.17
C LEU A 50 23.41 -13.54 -5.69
N THR A 51 23.51 -14.57 -4.85
CA THR A 51 23.05 -15.94 -5.17
C THR A 51 21.73 -16.32 -4.51
N VAL A 52 21.09 -15.36 -3.84
CA VAL A 52 19.82 -15.56 -3.13
C VAL A 52 18.70 -15.82 -4.13
N LYS A 53 17.79 -16.74 -3.80
CA LYS A 53 16.66 -17.12 -4.65
C LYS A 53 15.37 -17.29 -3.84
N ALA A 54 14.25 -17.35 -4.56
CA ALA A 54 12.97 -17.72 -3.98
C ALA A 54 13.07 -19.06 -3.22
N GLY A 55 12.51 -19.11 -2.03
CA GLY A 55 12.59 -20.24 -1.10
C GLY A 55 13.68 -20.12 -0.05
N ASP A 56 14.71 -19.28 -0.26
CA ASP A 56 15.75 -19.06 0.75
C ASP A 56 15.18 -18.32 1.97
N PHE A 57 15.67 -18.66 3.15
CA PHE A 57 15.25 -18.02 4.40
C PHE A 57 15.73 -16.57 4.49
N ILE A 58 14.87 -15.69 5.00
CA ILE A 58 15.26 -14.31 5.31
C ILE A 58 16.18 -14.28 6.55
N SER A 59 17.12 -13.34 6.56
CA SER A 59 18.01 -13.17 7.71
C SER A 59 17.31 -12.41 8.84
N ASN A 60 17.45 -12.87 10.08
CA ASN A 60 16.96 -12.12 11.25
C ASN A 60 17.74 -10.83 11.56
N LYS A 61 18.75 -10.50 10.76
CA LYS A 61 19.56 -9.26 10.82
C LYS A 61 19.32 -8.33 9.63
N GLY A 62 18.53 -8.77 8.64
CA GLY A 62 18.25 -8.01 7.43
C GLY A 62 17.27 -6.87 7.64
N GLY A 63 17.27 -5.90 6.72
CA GLY A 63 16.31 -4.79 6.73
C GLY A 63 14.87 -5.24 6.46
N ASP A 64 14.70 -6.36 5.75
CA ASP A 64 13.43 -7.04 5.54
C ASP A 64 12.82 -7.54 6.87
N PHE A 65 13.59 -8.27 7.68
CA PHE A 65 13.14 -8.73 9.00
C PHE A 65 12.82 -7.56 9.94
N GLU A 66 13.66 -6.51 9.91
CA GLU A 66 13.43 -5.28 10.69
C GLU A 66 12.13 -4.58 10.27
N ALA A 67 11.88 -4.43 8.98
CA ALA A 67 10.65 -3.81 8.44
C ALA A 67 9.39 -4.63 8.81
N ILE A 68 9.46 -5.96 8.69
CA ILE A 68 8.36 -6.87 9.08
C ILE A 68 8.06 -6.77 10.58
N LYS A 69 9.09 -6.73 11.42
CA LYS A 69 8.93 -6.70 12.88
C LYS A 69 8.41 -5.36 13.38
N THR A 70 8.88 -4.27 12.80
CA THR A 70 8.58 -2.91 13.28
C THR A 70 7.39 -2.27 12.57
N GLU A 71 6.97 -2.82 11.43
CA GLU A 71 5.99 -2.24 10.51
C GLU A 71 6.37 -0.84 9.99
N LYS A 72 7.66 -0.48 10.07
CA LYS A 72 8.19 0.79 9.59
C LYS A 72 8.89 0.61 8.24
N VAL A 73 9.00 1.72 7.52
CA VAL A 73 9.87 1.81 6.35
C VAL A 73 11.31 1.88 6.84
N ILE A 74 12.17 1.01 6.34
CA ILE A 74 13.61 0.95 6.63
C ILE A 74 14.35 1.39 5.37
N GLU A 75 15.06 2.52 5.45
CA GLU A 75 15.93 3.02 4.38
C GLU A 75 17.39 2.98 4.82
N LYS A 76 18.26 2.36 4.01
CA LYS A 76 19.70 2.26 4.27
C LYS A 76 20.47 2.51 2.99
N ASN A 77 21.49 3.36 3.06
CA ASN A 77 22.49 3.49 1.99
C ASN A 77 23.61 2.50 2.27
N ILE A 78 23.86 1.59 1.33
CA ILE A 78 24.89 0.57 1.45
C ILE A 78 26.15 1.07 0.73
N SER A 79 27.28 1.03 1.44
CA SER A 79 28.59 1.46 0.89
C SER A 79 28.98 0.62 -0.32
N LYS A 80 29.71 1.26 -1.23
CA LYS A 80 30.35 0.64 -2.39
C LYS A 80 31.25 -0.55 -2.05
N ASP A 81 31.76 -0.65 -0.83
CA ASP A 81 32.64 -1.76 -0.42
C ASP A 81 31.90 -3.11 -0.37
N VAL A 82 30.56 -3.09 -0.30
CA VAL A 82 29.72 -4.30 -0.24
C VAL A 82 29.34 -4.80 -1.63
N PHE A 83 28.91 -3.89 -2.51
CA PHE A 83 28.34 -4.23 -3.83
C PHE A 83 29.16 -3.71 -5.02
N GLY A 84 30.33 -3.10 -4.78
CA GLY A 84 31.11 -2.39 -5.80
C GLY A 84 30.50 -1.06 -6.27
N ARG A 85 29.31 -0.71 -5.77
CA ARG A 85 28.54 0.50 -6.08
C ARG A 85 27.71 0.94 -4.88
N GLU A 86 27.33 2.21 -4.84
CA GLU A 86 26.35 2.68 -3.87
C GLU A 86 24.98 2.07 -4.18
N VAL A 87 24.31 1.56 -3.14
CA VAL A 87 22.99 0.94 -3.25
C VAL A 87 22.07 1.56 -2.23
N LYS A 88 20.96 2.16 -2.68
CA LYS A 88 19.87 2.57 -1.80
C LYS A 88 18.96 1.37 -1.57
N ASN A 89 18.91 0.88 -0.34
CA ASN A 89 18.05 -0.22 0.07
C ASN A 89 16.83 0.32 0.83
N ILE A 90 15.63 -0.02 0.36
CA ILE A 90 14.35 0.38 0.96
C ILE A 90 13.53 -0.89 1.22
N GLN A 91 13.06 -1.05 2.45
CA GLN A 91 12.26 -2.20 2.89
C GLN A 91 11.01 -1.70 3.62
N PHE A 92 9.86 -2.29 3.33
CA PHE A 92 8.61 -1.94 4.01
C PHE A 92 7.67 -3.13 4.10
N SER A 93 6.90 -3.21 5.19
CA SER A 93 5.88 -4.24 5.35
C SER A 93 4.61 -3.87 4.60
N VAL A 94 4.05 -4.83 3.86
CA VAL A 94 2.75 -4.67 3.19
C VAL A 94 1.60 -4.50 4.20
N SER A 95 1.75 -4.96 5.46
CA SER A 95 0.74 -4.70 6.51
C SER A 95 0.49 -3.20 6.72
N ASN A 96 1.49 -2.35 6.48
CA ASN A 96 1.37 -0.91 6.56
C ASN A 96 0.43 -0.34 5.48
N ILE A 97 0.50 -0.88 4.26
CA ILE A 97 -0.39 -0.50 3.15
C ILE A 97 -1.84 -0.88 3.49
N THR A 98 -2.06 -2.11 3.96
CA THR A 98 -3.40 -2.58 4.34
C THR A 98 -4.01 -1.72 5.45
N LYS A 99 -3.21 -1.32 6.46
CA LYS A 99 -3.67 -0.44 7.53
C LYS A 99 -4.10 0.93 6.99
N ASN A 100 -3.29 1.54 6.13
CA ASN A 100 -3.60 2.84 5.54
C ASN A 100 -4.86 2.77 4.66
N ILE A 101 -5.00 1.72 3.84
CA ILE A 101 -6.21 1.49 3.03
C ILE A 101 -7.44 1.33 3.92
N ASN A 102 -7.33 0.58 5.02
CA ASN A 102 -8.44 0.42 5.96
C ASN A 102 -8.83 1.74 6.63
N GLN A 103 -7.86 2.58 7.00
CA GLN A 103 -8.14 3.92 7.52
C GLN A 103 -8.84 4.80 6.48
N ILE A 104 -8.35 4.82 5.24
CA ILE A 104 -9.00 5.53 4.13
C ILE A 104 -10.44 5.05 3.95
N ASN A 105 -10.68 3.74 3.99
CA ASN A 105 -12.03 3.16 3.88
C ASN A 105 -12.96 3.56 5.01
N VAL A 106 -12.44 3.72 6.23
CA VAL A 106 -13.22 4.23 7.38
C VAL A 106 -13.60 5.69 7.14
N SER A 107 -12.62 6.55 6.83
CA SER A 107 -12.88 7.97 6.57
C SER A 107 -13.82 8.20 5.38
N PHE A 108 -13.72 7.37 4.33
CA PHE A 108 -14.65 7.43 3.21
C PHE A 108 -16.09 7.09 3.60
N LYS A 109 -16.29 6.10 4.49
CA LYS A 109 -17.62 5.76 5.00
C LYS A 109 -18.22 6.86 5.86
N GLU A 110 -17.40 7.52 6.68
CA GLU A 110 -17.81 8.67 7.50
C GLU A 110 -18.26 9.82 6.60
N GLN A 111 -17.43 10.21 5.61
CA GLN A 111 -17.76 11.25 4.64
C GLN A 111 -19.02 10.92 3.83
N ALA A 112 -19.21 9.66 3.43
CA ALA A 112 -20.42 9.23 2.73
C ALA A 112 -21.68 9.34 3.62
N SER A 113 -21.56 9.20 4.94
CA SER A 113 -22.66 9.42 5.89
C SER A 113 -22.99 10.90 6.01
N GLU A 114 -21.96 11.75 6.18
CA GLU A 114 -22.12 13.20 6.24
C GLU A 114 -22.79 13.74 4.97
N PHE A 115 -22.44 13.21 3.80
CA PHE A 115 -23.07 13.59 2.53
C PHE A 115 -24.57 13.26 2.49
N LYS A 116 -25.00 12.17 3.14
CA LYS A 116 -26.44 11.84 3.25
C LYS A 116 -27.18 12.85 4.12
N GLU A 117 -26.56 13.30 5.21
CA GLU A 117 -27.14 14.32 6.08
C GLU A 117 -27.26 15.67 5.38
N ILE A 118 -26.23 16.06 4.60
CA ILE A 118 -26.27 17.26 3.75
C ILE A 118 -27.41 17.17 2.73
N ASN A 119 -27.58 16.03 2.05
CA ASN A 119 -28.67 15.85 1.09
C ASN A 119 -30.04 15.97 1.76
N ALA A 120 -30.24 15.36 2.92
CA ALA A 120 -31.49 15.48 3.68
C ALA A 120 -31.77 16.93 4.12
N ALA A 121 -30.73 17.68 4.50
CA ALA A 121 -30.85 19.10 4.83
C ALA A 121 -31.26 19.93 3.60
N ILE A 122 -30.69 19.65 2.42
CA ILE A 122 -31.06 20.31 1.16
C ILE A 122 -32.52 20.02 0.77
N GLU A 123 -32.97 18.76 0.92
CA GLU A 123 -34.37 18.38 0.67
C GLU A 123 -35.33 19.14 1.58
N ASN A 124 -35.01 19.22 2.87
CA ASN A 124 -35.79 19.98 3.85
C ASN A 124 -35.84 21.47 3.51
N LEU A 125 -34.69 22.10 3.20
CA LEU A 125 -34.63 23.51 2.79
C LEU A 125 -35.47 23.78 1.54
N THR A 126 -35.43 22.87 0.56
CA THR A 126 -36.21 22.98 -0.67
C THR A 126 -37.71 22.90 -0.39
N SER A 127 -38.12 21.98 0.50
CA SER A 127 -39.51 21.85 0.95
C SER A 127 -40.01 23.10 1.69
N THR A 128 -39.18 23.64 2.59
CA THR A 128 -39.47 24.90 3.30
C THR A 128 -39.60 26.05 2.32
N ALA A 129 -38.66 26.23 1.39
CA ALA A 129 -38.73 27.28 0.38
C ALA A 129 -40.02 27.21 -0.47
N LYS A 130 -40.42 26.02 -0.89
CA LYS A 130 -41.66 25.80 -1.63
C LYS A 130 -42.92 26.16 -0.82
N SER A 131 -42.88 25.88 0.48
CA SER A 131 -43.97 26.23 1.39
C SER A 131 -44.10 27.74 1.56
N LEU A 132 -42.97 28.46 1.71
CA LEU A 132 -42.94 29.93 1.72
C LEU A 132 -43.45 30.53 0.40
N GLU A 133 -43.05 29.96 -0.74
CA GLU A 133 -43.52 30.40 -2.06
C GLU A 133 -45.05 30.31 -2.16
N ASN A 134 -45.64 29.19 -1.74
CA ASN A 134 -47.08 29.01 -1.78
C ASN A 134 -47.81 30.02 -0.87
N ILE A 135 -47.33 30.23 0.36
CA ILE A 135 -47.90 31.23 1.27
C ILE A 135 -47.85 32.63 0.64
N SER A 136 -46.74 32.98 -0.02
CA SER A 136 -46.61 34.30 -0.67
C SER A 136 -47.56 34.52 -1.85
N LYS A 137 -48.11 33.45 -2.45
CA LYS A 137 -49.12 33.55 -3.52
C LYS A 137 -50.53 33.79 -3.00
N ASP A 138 -50.76 33.48 -1.72
CA ASP A 138 -52.07 33.62 -1.07
C ASP A 138 -52.28 35.02 -0.44
N TYR A 139 -51.27 35.90 -0.52
CA TYR A 139 -51.30 37.31 -0.11
C TYR A 139 -51.13 38.23 -1.32
#